data_AF-C4XUN0-F1
#
_entry.id   AF-C4XUN0-F1
#
_cell.length_a   1.000
_cell.length_b   1.000
_cell.length_c   1.000
_cell.angle_alpha   90.00
_cell.angle_beta   90.00
_cell.angle_gamma   90.00
#
_symmetry.space_group_name_H-M   'P 1'
#
loop_
_entity.id
_entity.type
_entity.pdbx_description
1 polymer ?
#
loop_
_entity_poly.entity_id
_entity_poly.type
_entity_poly.pdbx_seq_one_letter_code
_entity_poly.pdbx_strand_id
1 'polypeptide(L)'
;MARRRANDLPEVVIEALERRIGPDGVLVMPAFGYDFPRTGQCDLRQEPSVVGVLTERLRRMPGTLRSVHPMFSFVGRGAGAEALLRPDRAERHPFGPDSVLARLHEANALTLLLGAQFRTCTAFVYSERVHGAPYRFDKAFAGAVTGLDGTVHQGDFYHYCLPRSISLQPDYSRAAAQLLADGTARRIKAGLGAVTFFRCAPVHAFLGRELAADPWYLLSAPPEMLVTYANGVETLVEPGELSSHRR
;
A
#
# COMPACT_ATOMS: atom_id res chain seq x y z
N MET A 1 36.62 4.81 13.34
CA MET A 1 35.19 4.84 12.97
C MET A 1 34.75 6.29 12.93
N ALA A 2 34.38 6.83 11.76
CA ALA A 2 33.87 8.19 11.65
C ALA A 2 32.54 8.33 12.42
N ARG A 3 32.37 9.41 13.19
CA ARG A 3 31.11 9.72 13.88
C ARG A 3 30.01 9.96 12.84
N ARG A 4 29.00 9.09 12.80
CA ARG A 4 27.78 9.30 11.98
C ARG A 4 27.01 10.50 12.51
N ARG A 5 26.49 11.35 11.61
CA ARG A 5 25.69 12.55 11.93
C ARG A 5 24.23 12.15 12.14
N ALA A 6 23.45 13.00 12.82
CA ALA A 6 22.01 12.75 13.03
C ALA A 6 21.21 12.58 11.71
N ASN A 7 21.67 13.19 10.61
CA ASN A 7 21.08 13.00 9.28
C ASN A 7 21.29 11.59 8.69
N ASP A 8 22.15 10.77 9.28
CA ASP A 8 22.42 9.40 8.82
C ASP A 8 21.45 8.37 9.47
N LEU A 9 20.55 8.80 10.37
CA LEU A 9 19.64 7.90 11.10
C LEU A 9 18.77 7.01 10.19
N PRO A 10 18.13 7.54 9.12
CA PRO A 10 17.33 6.71 8.23
C PRO A 10 18.15 5.59 7.57
N GLU A 11 19.39 5.88 7.20
CA GLU A 11 20.31 4.89 6.62
C GLU A 11 20.73 3.84 7.65
N VAL A 12 21.03 4.25 8.88
CA VAL A 12 21.32 3.31 9.99
C VAL A 12 20.15 2.34 10.23
N VAL A 13 18.91 2.83 10.16
CA VAL A 13 17.71 1.99 10.30
C VAL A 13 17.61 1.01 9.12
N ILE A 14 17.80 1.48 7.88
CA ILE A 14 17.78 0.64 6.68
C ILE A 14 18.85 -0.46 6.77
N GLU A 15 20.10 -0.10 7.06
CA GLU A 15 21.20 -1.06 7.21
C GLU A 15 20.94 -2.07 8.34
N ALA A 16 20.29 -1.66 9.43
CA ALA A 16 19.91 -2.57 10.51
C ALA A 16 18.83 -3.56 10.07
N LEU A 17 17.84 -3.11 9.29
CA LEU A 17 16.83 -3.98 8.70
C LEU A 17 17.44 -4.95 7.69
N GLU A 18 18.27 -4.47 6.77
CA GLU A 18 18.97 -5.30 5.77
C GLU A 18 19.83 -6.38 6.45
N ARG A 19 20.62 -6.03 7.48
CA ARG A 19 21.38 -7.02 8.27
C ARG A 19 20.50 -8.05 8.94
N ARG A 20 19.33 -7.66 9.44
CA ARG A 20 18.40 -8.58 10.12
C ARG A 20 17.70 -9.52 9.14
N ILE A 21 17.37 -9.01 7.96
CA ILE A 21 16.75 -9.75 6.84
C ILE A 21 17.75 -10.77 6.27
N GLY A 22 19.02 -10.42 6.21
CA GLY A 22 20.08 -11.27 5.67
C GLY A 22 20.22 -11.15 4.15
N PRO A 23 21.24 -11.80 3.56
CA PRO A 23 21.62 -11.62 2.16
C PRO A 23 20.55 -12.10 1.16
N ASP A 24 19.74 -13.09 1.55
CA ASP A 24 18.73 -13.71 0.67
C ASP A 24 17.38 -13.00 0.71
N GLY A 25 17.19 -12.07 1.65
CA GLY A 25 15.91 -11.41 1.82
C GLY A 25 15.80 -10.10 1.04
N VAL A 26 14.58 -9.57 1.02
CA VAL A 26 14.24 -8.34 0.30
C VAL A 26 13.63 -7.33 1.25
N LEU A 27 14.15 -6.12 1.23
CA LEU A 27 13.54 -4.97 1.89
C LEU A 27 12.73 -4.18 0.86
N VAL A 28 11.44 -3.99 1.12
CA VAL A 28 10.52 -3.21 0.28
C VAL A 28 9.86 -2.12 1.12
N MET A 29 9.77 -0.90 0.57
CA MET A 29 9.07 0.23 1.17
C MET A 29 8.19 0.96 0.16
N PRO A 30 7.07 1.58 0.58
CA PRO A 30 6.25 2.39 -0.30
C PRO A 30 6.98 3.67 -0.73
N ALA A 31 6.90 4.03 -2.01
CA ALA A 31 7.45 5.25 -2.59
C ALA A 31 6.36 6.03 -3.34
N PHE A 32 5.27 6.35 -2.64
CA PHE A 32 4.08 6.95 -3.23
C PHE A 32 4.29 8.42 -3.59
N GLY A 33 3.55 8.87 -4.61
CA GLY A 33 3.46 10.26 -5.11
C GLY A 33 2.02 10.53 -5.55
N TYR A 34 1.52 11.75 -5.39
CA TYR A 34 0.07 12.02 -5.57
C TYR A 34 -0.24 13.11 -6.61
N ASP A 35 0.77 13.55 -7.37
CA ASP A 35 0.60 14.57 -8.40
C ASP A 35 0.01 14.04 -9.71
N PHE A 36 0.20 12.75 -10.02
CA PHE A 36 -0.21 12.15 -11.29
C PHE A 36 -1.70 12.35 -11.66
N PRO A 37 -2.68 12.20 -10.75
CA PRO A 37 -4.09 12.49 -11.05
C PRO A 37 -4.35 13.90 -11.60
N ARG A 38 -3.49 14.86 -11.27
CA ARG A 38 -3.58 16.25 -11.70
C ARG A 38 -2.76 16.51 -12.97
N THR A 39 -1.58 15.91 -13.08
CA THR A 39 -0.63 16.19 -14.17
C THR A 39 -0.76 15.26 -15.37
N GLY A 40 -1.27 14.04 -15.17
CA GLY A 40 -1.25 12.97 -16.16
C GLY A 40 0.17 12.51 -16.53
N GLN A 41 1.20 12.95 -15.80
CA GLN A 41 2.61 12.73 -16.13
C GLN A 41 3.39 12.46 -14.84
N CYS A 42 4.23 11.43 -14.85
CA CYS A 42 5.13 11.09 -13.75
C CYS A 42 6.46 10.57 -14.29
N ASP A 43 7.58 11.13 -13.81
CA ASP A 43 8.92 10.60 -14.08
C ASP A 43 9.49 10.01 -12.78
N LEU A 44 9.52 8.67 -12.69
CA LEU A 44 9.93 7.98 -11.46
C LEU A 44 11.41 8.18 -11.10
N ARG A 45 12.23 8.71 -12.02
CA ARG A 45 13.62 9.09 -11.75
C ARG A 45 13.69 10.33 -10.85
N GLN A 46 12.70 11.21 -10.96
CA GLN A 46 12.63 12.49 -10.26
C GLN A 46 11.58 12.51 -9.15
N GLU A 47 10.52 11.69 -9.27
CA GLU A 47 9.41 11.64 -8.32
C GLU A 47 9.87 11.26 -6.90
N PRO A 48 9.79 12.16 -5.91
CA PRO A 48 10.14 11.83 -4.53
C PRO A 48 9.07 10.95 -3.89
N SER A 49 9.44 10.22 -2.84
CA SER A 49 8.45 9.61 -1.96
C SER A 49 7.89 10.66 -0.99
N VAL A 50 6.55 10.79 -0.94
CA VAL A 50 5.87 11.63 0.06
C VAL A 50 5.44 10.85 1.32
N VAL A 51 5.86 9.58 1.46
CA VAL A 51 5.43 8.70 2.56
C VAL A 51 6.25 8.91 3.83
N GLY A 52 7.55 9.18 3.70
CA GLY A 52 8.40 9.50 4.83
C GLY A 52 9.89 9.52 4.50
N VAL A 53 10.69 10.05 5.43
CA VAL A 53 12.15 10.20 5.23
C VAL A 53 12.87 8.87 5.05
N LEU A 54 12.39 7.79 5.67
CA LEU A 54 12.99 6.46 5.56
C LEU A 54 12.85 5.90 4.15
N THR A 55 11.65 6.02 3.57
CA THR A 55 11.35 5.51 2.23
C THR A 55 12.06 6.32 1.16
N GLU A 56 12.12 7.65 1.34
CA GLU A 56 12.89 8.53 0.45
C GLU A 56 14.40 8.28 0.55
N ARG A 57 14.93 7.96 1.74
CA ARG A 57 16.34 7.56 1.88
C ARG A 57 16.61 6.27 1.11
N LEU A 58 15.77 5.23 1.28
CA LEU A 58 15.92 3.97 0.57
C LEU A 58 15.88 4.17 -0.95
N ARG A 59 14.93 4.98 -1.47
CA ARG A 59 14.81 5.31 -2.90
C ARG A 59 16.11 5.84 -3.50
N ARG A 60 16.85 6.67 -2.75
CA ARG A 60 18.09 7.31 -3.21
C ARG A 60 19.34 6.46 -3.05
N MET A 61 19.26 5.30 -2.39
CA MET A 61 20.44 4.44 -2.20
C MET A 61 20.83 3.75 -3.52
N PRO A 62 22.14 3.67 -3.86
CA PRO A 62 22.60 3.05 -5.10
C PRO A 62 22.21 1.57 -5.21
N GLY A 63 21.58 1.16 -6.31
CA GLY A 63 21.09 -0.22 -6.51
C GLY A 63 19.70 -0.49 -5.95
N THR A 64 18.95 0.55 -5.54
CA THR A 64 17.53 0.42 -5.20
C THR A 64 16.69 0.35 -6.47
N LEU A 65 15.86 -0.67 -6.56
CA LEU A 65 14.86 -0.83 -7.62
C LEU A 65 13.57 -0.07 -7.25
N ARG A 66 12.77 0.30 -8.25
CA ARG A 66 11.46 0.92 -8.06
C ARG A 66 10.44 0.31 -9.01
N SER A 67 9.27 -0.09 -8.49
CA SER A 67 8.17 -0.56 -9.33
C SER A 67 7.55 0.60 -10.12
N VAL A 68 6.92 0.29 -11.25
CA VAL A 68 6.42 1.31 -12.18
C VAL A 68 4.92 1.53 -11.98
N HIS A 69 4.56 2.42 -11.06
CA HIS A 69 3.20 2.95 -10.92
C HIS A 69 3.27 4.43 -10.56
N PRO A 70 2.56 5.34 -11.26
CA PRO A 70 2.76 6.78 -11.08
C PRO A 70 2.31 7.30 -9.71
N MET A 71 1.37 6.60 -9.05
CA MET A 71 0.86 6.99 -7.72
C MET A 71 1.35 6.14 -6.53
N PHE A 72 1.53 4.84 -6.73
CA PHE A 72 1.68 3.86 -5.65
C PHE A 72 2.88 2.94 -5.90
N SER A 73 3.97 3.48 -6.42
CA SER A 73 5.21 2.72 -6.61
C SER A 73 5.82 2.28 -5.27
N PHE A 74 6.60 1.21 -5.31
CA PHE A 74 7.40 0.71 -4.20
C PHE A 74 8.87 0.72 -4.58
N VAL A 75 9.75 0.86 -3.60
CA VAL A 75 11.20 0.75 -3.75
C VAL A 75 11.72 -0.43 -2.95
N GLY A 76 12.82 -1.04 -3.40
CA GLY A 76 13.35 -2.20 -2.71
C GLY A 76 14.71 -2.67 -3.18
N ARG A 77 15.32 -3.48 -2.32
CA ARG A 77 16.71 -3.99 -2.44
C ARG A 77 16.78 -5.41 -1.92
N GLY A 78 17.74 -6.19 -2.44
CA GLY A 78 17.98 -7.58 -2.03
C GLY A 78 17.81 -8.58 -3.19
N ALA A 79 18.21 -9.83 -2.98
CA ALA A 79 18.38 -10.84 -4.03
C ALA A 79 17.11 -11.16 -4.84
N GLY A 80 15.92 -10.90 -4.29
CA GLY A 80 14.62 -11.12 -4.96
C GLY A 80 13.84 -9.84 -5.28
N ALA A 81 14.45 -8.66 -5.16
CA ALA A 81 13.74 -7.38 -5.31
C ALA A 81 13.13 -7.21 -6.71
N GLU A 82 13.82 -7.67 -7.75
CA GLU A 82 13.39 -7.54 -9.14
C GLU A 82 12.09 -8.30 -9.41
N ALA A 83 11.97 -9.54 -8.93
CA ALA A 83 10.76 -10.34 -9.09
C ALA A 83 9.53 -9.71 -8.40
N LEU A 84 9.74 -9.04 -7.27
CA LEU A 84 8.69 -8.34 -6.51
C LEU A 84 8.33 -6.99 -7.12
N LEU A 85 9.29 -6.23 -7.63
CA LEU A 85 9.06 -4.86 -8.10
C LEU A 85 8.84 -4.73 -9.59
N ARG A 86 9.35 -5.65 -10.41
CA ARG A 86 9.21 -5.66 -11.88
C ARG A 86 9.44 -4.27 -12.49
N PRO A 87 10.64 -3.68 -12.29
CA PRO A 87 10.91 -2.28 -12.65
C PRO A 87 10.84 -1.98 -14.16
N ASP A 88 10.78 -3.02 -14.99
CA ASP A 88 10.63 -3.01 -16.44
C ASP A 88 9.16 -2.96 -16.92
N ARG A 89 8.20 -3.19 -16.02
CA ARG A 89 6.78 -3.27 -16.36
C ARG A 89 5.92 -2.35 -15.50
N ALA A 90 5.13 -1.53 -16.18
CA ALA A 90 4.12 -0.70 -15.53
C ALA A 90 2.96 -1.51 -14.94
N GLU A 91 2.68 -1.28 -13.66
CA GLU A 91 1.47 -1.72 -12.97
C GLU A 91 0.32 -0.80 -13.34
N ARG A 92 -0.79 -1.37 -13.80
CA ARG A 92 -1.99 -0.59 -14.13
C ARG A 92 -2.83 -0.30 -12.90
N HIS A 93 -2.84 -1.22 -11.93
CA HIS A 93 -3.65 -1.09 -10.73
C HIS A 93 -2.82 -1.51 -9.50
N PRO A 94 -2.64 -0.64 -8.51
CA PRO A 94 -1.68 -0.85 -7.42
C PRO A 94 -2.18 -1.80 -6.33
N PHE A 95 -3.44 -2.23 -6.46
CA PHE A 95 -4.13 -3.20 -5.59
C PHE A 95 -4.70 -4.37 -6.41
N GLY A 96 -4.34 -4.46 -7.69
CA GLY A 96 -4.76 -5.54 -8.58
C GLY A 96 -3.87 -6.78 -8.45
N PRO A 97 -4.18 -7.87 -9.19
CA PRO A 97 -3.43 -9.13 -9.13
C PRO A 97 -1.98 -8.98 -9.61
N ASP A 98 -1.71 -8.03 -10.50
CA ASP A 98 -0.36 -7.73 -11.00
C ASP A 98 0.41 -6.69 -10.16
N SER A 99 -0.08 -6.31 -8.97
CA SER A 99 0.56 -5.29 -8.13
C SER A 99 1.73 -5.81 -7.28
N VAL A 100 2.61 -4.91 -6.83
CA VAL A 100 3.60 -5.24 -5.79
C VAL A 100 2.91 -5.81 -4.55
N LEU A 101 1.77 -5.25 -4.14
CA LEU A 101 1.02 -5.70 -2.97
C LEU A 101 0.53 -7.15 -3.13
N ALA A 102 0.07 -7.53 -4.32
CA ALA A 102 -0.30 -8.91 -4.60
C ALA A 102 0.89 -9.86 -4.47
N ARG A 103 2.04 -9.52 -5.04
CA ARG A 103 3.25 -10.34 -4.93
C ARG A 103 3.80 -10.42 -3.51
N LEU A 104 3.73 -9.34 -2.74
CA LEU A 104 4.08 -9.33 -1.32
C LEU A 104 3.11 -10.21 -0.50
N HIS A 105 1.83 -10.21 -0.84
CA HIS A 105 0.85 -11.09 -0.22
C HIS A 105 1.12 -12.57 -0.56
N GLU A 106 1.33 -12.90 -1.83
CA GLU A 106 1.67 -14.26 -2.30
C GLU A 106 2.95 -14.80 -1.65
N ALA A 107 3.97 -13.94 -1.50
CA ALA A 107 5.21 -14.27 -0.80
C ALA A 107 5.05 -14.34 0.73
N ASN A 108 3.84 -14.12 1.25
CA ASN A 108 3.54 -14.01 2.67
C ASN A 108 4.54 -13.10 3.42
N ALA A 109 4.77 -11.91 2.84
CA ALA A 109 5.75 -10.96 3.33
C ALA A 109 5.49 -10.56 4.79
N LEU A 110 6.54 -10.22 5.52
CA LEU A 110 6.44 -9.64 6.84
C LEU A 110 6.25 -8.13 6.69
N THR A 111 5.07 -7.61 7.04
CA THR A 111 4.80 -6.17 7.08
C THR A 111 5.26 -5.60 8.42
N LEU A 112 5.99 -4.48 8.37
CA LEU A 112 6.44 -3.74 9.56
C LEU A 112 5.86 -2.33 9.55
N LEU A 113 5.19 -1.96 10.64
CA LEU A 113 4.75 -0.61 10.95
C LEU A 113 5.73 -0.03 11.99
N LEU A 114 6.71 0.76 11.51
CA LEU A 114 7.73 1.39 12.34
C LEU A 114 7.22 2.72 12.89
N GLY A 115 6.66 2.72 14.10
CA GLY A 115 6.01 3.89 14.69
C GLY A 115 4.69 4.30 14.02
N ALA A 116 4.30 3.61 12.95
CA ALA A 116 3.04 3.81 12.23
C ALA A 116 1.89 3.02 12.87
N GLN A 117 0.67 3.45 12.57
CA GLN A 117 -0.57 2.81 13.03
C GLN A 117 -1.18 1.98 11.91
N PHE A 118 -2.06 1.03 12.25
CA PHE A 118 -2.77 0.22 11.24
C PHE A 118 -3.55 1.07 10.23
N ARG A 119 -4.08 2.23 10.64
CA ARG A 119 -4.81 3.17 9.75
C ARG A 119 -4.01 3.55 8.49
N THR A 120 -2.68 3.55 8.55
CA THR A 120 -1.82 3.88 7.40
C THR A 120 -1.33 2.65 6.63
N CYS A 121 -1.82 1.45 6.97
CA CYS A 121 -1.31 0.20 6.44
C CYS A 121 -1.94 -0.11 5.06
N THR A 122 -1.15 0.04 4.00
CA THR A 122 -1.59 -0.20 2.63
C THR A 122 -2.00 -1.67 2.36
N ALA A 123 -1.51 -2.63 3.15
CA ALA A 123 -1.94 -4.04 3.06
C ALA A 123 -3.41 -4.25 3.45
N PHE A 124 -3.97 -3.39 4.31
CA PHE A 124 -5.41 -3.41 4.62
C PHE A 124 -6.21 -2.95 3.41
N VAL A 125 -5.80 -1.87 2.75
CA VAL A 125 -6.45 -1.36 1.54
C VAL A 125 -6.38 -2.37 0.39
N TYR A 126 -5.27 -3.10 0.25
CA TYR A 126 -5.18 -4.24 -0.66
C TYR A 126 -6.22 -5.32 -0.33
N SER A 127 -6.35 -5.68 0.94
CA SER A 127 -7.32 -6.70 1.37
C SER A 127 -8.76 -6.23 1.18
N GLU A 128 -9.08 -4.96 1.45
CA GLU A 128 -10.37 -4.33 1.14
C GLU A 128 -10.69 -4.50 -0.36
N ARG A 129 -9.74 -4.20 -1.26
CA ARG A 129 -9.95 -4.30 -2.71
C ARG A 129 -10.20 -5.72 -3.17
N VAL A 130 -9.41 -6.67 -2.68
CA VAL A 130 -9.48 -8.09 -3.06
C VAL A 130 -10.77 -8.73 -2.55
N HIS A 131 -11.19 -8.41 -1.33
CA HIS A 131 -12.45 -8.89 -0.74
C HIS A 131 -13.68 -8.06 -1.15
N GLY A 132 -13.50 -7.09 -2.04
CA GLY A 132 -14.59 -6.34 -2.66
C GLY A 132 -15.36 -5.44 -1.69
N ALA A 133 -14.66 -4.77 -0.76
CA ALA A 133 -15.26 -3.81 0.15
C ALA A 133 -16.10 -2.76 -0.62
N PRO A 134 -17.41 -2.62 -0.34
CA PRO A 134 -18.34 -1.92 -1.21
C PRO A 134 -18.30 -0.38 -1.11
N TYR A 135 -17.56 0.16 -0.15
CA TYR A 135 -17.48 1.60 0.15
C TYR A 135 -16.30 2.32 -0.53
N ARG A 136 -15.63 1.65 -1.46
CA ARG A 136 -14.55 2.18 -2.30
C ARG A 136 -14.77 1.74 -3.74
N PHE A 137 -14.20 2.47 -4.69
CA PHE A 137 -14.33 2.17 -6.12
C PHE A 137 -13.01 2.38 -6.86
N ASP A 138 -12.86 1.71 -8.00
CA ASP A 138 -11.70 1.93 -8.87
C ASP A 138 -11.94 3.13 -9.77
N LYS A 139 -10.97 4.03 -9.80
CA LYS A 139 -10.97 5.20 -10.68
C LYS A 139 -9.75 5.18 -11.58
N ALA A 140 -9.99 5.30 -12.88
CA ALA A 140 -8.95 5.40 -13.90
C ALA A 140 -8.44 6.84 -14.02
N PHE A 141 -7.12 6.97 -14.22
CA PHE A 141 -6.44 8.22 -14.53
C PHE A 141 -5.55 7.97 -15.76
N ALA A 142 -5.88 8.62 -16.87
CA ALA A 142 -5.12 8.53 -18.10
C ALA A 142 -3.83 9.35 -17.99
N GLY A 143 -2.72 8.81 -18.49
CA GLY A 143 -1.46 9.54 -18.54
C GLY A 143 -0.27 8.69 -18.96
N ALA A 144 0.93 9.17 -18.63
CA ALA A 144 2.17 8.45 -18.86
C ALA A 144 3.09 8.45 -17.63
N VAL A 145 3.74 7.31 -17.40
CA VAL A 145 4.78 7.15 -16.38
C VAL A 145 6.09 6.76 -17.04
N THR A 146 7.18 7.41 -16.67
CA THR A 146 8.54 7.07 -17.11
C THR A 146 9.23 6.24 -16.04
N GLY A 147 9.67 5.03 -16.40
CA GLY A 147 10.43 4.11 -15.55
C GLY A 147 11.85 4.61 -15.25
N LEU A 148 12.57 3.91 -14.37
CA LEU A 148 13.96 4.26 -14.05
C LEU A 148 14.92 4.04 -15.23
N ASP A 149 14.57 3.12 -16.13
CA ASP A 149 15.27 2.84 -17.38
C ASP A 149 15.00 3.89 -18.49
N GLY A 150 14.08 4.83 -18.24
CA GLY A 150 13.64 5.83 -19.22
C GLY A 150 12.50 5.35 -20.13
N THR A 151 12.01 4.12 -19.97
CA THR A 151 10.86 3.62 -20.74
C THR A 151 9.60 4.37 -20.35
N VAL A 152 8.84 4.83 -21.35
CA VAL A 152 7.58 5.54 -21.16
C VAL A 152 6.42 4.56 -21.30
N HIS A 153 5.57 4.47 -20.29
CA HIS A 153 4.37 3.65 -20.30
C HIS A 153 3.13 4.54 -20.28
N GLN A 154 2.42 4.61 -21.41
CA GLN A 154 1.15 5.32 -21.53
C GLN A 154 -0.03 4.40 -21.23
N GLY A 155 -1.11 4.96 -20.69
CA GLY A 155 -2.40 4.30 -20.53
C GLY A 155 -3.16 4.78 -19.31
N ASP A 156 -4.15 4.00 -18.92
CA ASP A 156 -4.93 4.22 -17.72
C ASP A 156 -4.25 3.58 -16.51
N PHE A 157 -4.12 4.36 -15.44
CA PHE A 157 -3.64 3.93 -14.14
C PHE A 157 -4.74 4.09 -13.10
N TYR A 158 -4.97 3.06 -12.32
CA TYR A 158 -6.12 2.98 -11.43
C TYR A 158 -5.75 3.35 -9.99
N HIS A 159 -6.69 3.90 -9.26
CA HIS A 159 -6.65 4.00 -7.81
C HIS A 159 -7.94 3.45 -7.20
N TYR A 160 -7.83 2.74 -6.07
CA TYR A 160 -8.96 2.29 -5.27
C TYR A 160 -9.34 3.37 -4.25
N CYS A 161 -10.24 4.25 -4.67
CA CYS A 161 -10.58 5.50 -4.01
C CYS A 161 -11.61 5.29 -2.90
N LEU A 162 -11.45 6.03 -1.81
CA LEU A 162 -12.59 6.41 -0.97
C LEU A 162 -13.32 7.58 -1.65
N PRO A 163 -14.66 7.57 -1.70
CA PRO A 163 -15.42 8.70 -2.19
C PRO A 163 -15.11 9.98 -1.41
N ARG A 164 -15.08 11.11 -2.12
CA ARG A 164 -14.97 12.44 -1.51
C ARG A 164 -16.33 13.14 -1.36
N SER A 165 -17.34 12.62 -2.05
CA SER A 165 -18.72 13.13 -2.08
C SER A 165 -19.53 12.77 -0.83
N ILE A 166 -19.06 11.79 -0.05
CA ILE A 166 -19.66 11.38 1.23
C ILE A 166 -18.58 11.28 2.31
N SER A 167 -18.98 11.42 3.57
CA SER A 167 -18.07 11.23 4.70
C SER A 167 -18.03 9.75 5.09
N LEU A 168 -16.92 9.09 4.82
CA LEU A 168 -16.61 7.76 5.33
C LEU A 168 -15.43 7.85 6.28
N GLN A 169 -15.50 7.12 7.39
CA GLN A 169 -14.44 7.07 8.39
C GLN A 169 -13.88 5.65 8.44
N PRO A 170 -12.80 5.33 7.69
CA PRO A 170 -12.09 4.07 7.85
C PRO A 170 -11.56 3.94 9.27
N ASP A 171 -11.88 2.82 9.91
CA ASP A 171 -11.46 2.52 11.26
C ASP A 171 -10.97 1.08 11.36
N TYR A 172 -9.65 0.97 11.52
CA TYR A 172 -8.98 -0.32 11.62
C TYR A 172 -8.67 -0.68 13.08
N SER A 173 -9.17 0.09 14.06
CA SER A 173 -8.87 -0.12 15.49
C SER A 173 -9.40 -1.45 16.01
N ARG A 174 -10.63 -1.83 15.61
CA ARG A 174 -11.24 -3.13 15.96
C ARG A 174 -10.40 -4.30 15.42
N ALA A 175 -10.08 -4.27 14.13
CA ALA A 175 -9.22 -5.26 13.49
C ALA A 175 -7.84 -5.33 14.17
N ALA A 176 -7.21 -4.18 14.41
CA ALA A 176 -5.91 -4.08 15.06
C ALA A 176 -5.91 -4.70 16.47
N ALA A 177 -6.95 -4.44 17.27
CA ALA A 177 -7.07 -5.00 18.62
C ALA A 177 -7.19 -6.53 18.58
N GLN A 178 -8.01 -7.08 17.69
CA GLN A 178 -8.20 -8.53 17.55
C GLN A 178 -6.92 -9.22 17.06
N LEU A 179 -6.28 -8.68 16.02
CA LEU A 179 -5.02 -9.21 15.48
C LEU A 179 -3.89 -9.19 16.52
N LEU A 180 -3.86 -8.21 17.42
CA LEU A 180 -2.89 -8.16 18.50
C LEU A 180 -3.23 -9.14 19.63
N ALA A 181 -4.52 -9.31 19.94
CA ALA A 181 -4.99 -10.21 20.99
C ALA A 181 -4.78 -11.68 20.64
N ASP A 182 -4.99 -12.07 19.38
CA ASP A 182 -4.80 -13.45 18.91
C ASP A 182 -3.35 -13.77 18.47
N GLY A 183 -2.47 -12.76 18.44
CA GLY A 183 -1.06 -12.89 18.11
C GLY A 183 -0.75 -12.97 16.60
N THR A 184 -1.75 -12.81 15.73
CA THR A 184 -1.59 -12.70 14.27
C THR A 184 -0.74 -11.49 13.90
N ALA A 185 -0.90 -10.39 14.64
CA ALA A 185 0.02 -9.27 14.69
C ALA A 185 0.72 -9.23 16.06
N ARG A 186 1.95 -8.72 16.07
CA ARG A 186 2.71 -8.52 17.29
C ARG A 186 3.21 -7.10 17.37
N ARG A 187 3.28 -6.57 18.59
CA ARG A 187 3.79 -5.23 18.86
C ARG A 187 4.90 -5.30 19.90
N ILE A 188 6.04 -4.69 19.59
CA ILE A 188 7.18 -4.58 20.49
C ILE A 188 7.56 -3.13 20.69
N LYS A 189 8.04 -2.78 21.88
CA LYS A 189 8.63 -1.47 22.14
C LYS A 189 9.97 -1.36 21.42
N ALA A 190 10.21 -0.24 20.74
CA ALA A 190 11.46 0.02 20.05
C ALA A 190 11.78 1.53 20.07
N GLY A 191 12.89 1.90 20.70
CA GLY A 191 13.23 3.30 20.93
C GLY A 191 12.12 4.03 21.71
N LEU A 192 11.73 5.21 21.22
CA LEU A 192 10.62 6.01 21.77
C LEU A 192 9.24 5.56 21.28
N GLY A 193 9.17 4.58 20.37
CA GLY A 193 7.92 4.14 19.77
C GLY A 193 7.70 2.63 19.91
N ALA A 194 6.98 2.09 18.94
CA ALA A 194 6.73 0.66 18.83
C ALA A 194 6.87 0.22 17.38
N VAL A 195 7.27 -1.03 17.20
CA VAL A 195 7.17 -1.73 15.93
C VAL A 195 6.00 -2.70 16.04
N THR A 196 5.04 -2.55 15.15
CA THR A 196 4.00 -3.57 14.95
C THR A 196 4.32 -4.34 13.69
N PHE A 197 4.21 -5.67 13.72
CA PHE A 197 4.51 -6.49 12.56
C PHE A 197 3.59 -7.70 12.46
N PHE A 198 3.36 -8.15 11.23
CA PHE A 198 2.50 -9.29 10.92
C PHE A 198 2.86 -9.86 9.55
N ARG A 199 2.42 -11.09 9.30
CA ARG A 199 2.53 -11.74 7.98
C ARG A 199 1.32 -11.40 7.12
N CYS A 200 1.52 -11.11 5.84
CA CYS A 200 0.46 -10.65 4.94
C CYS A 200 -0.70 -11.65 4.81
N ALA A 201 -0.42 -12.94 4.61
CA ALA A 201 -1.47 -13.92 4.31
C ALA A 201 -2.44 -14.16 5.49
N PRO A 202 -1.98 -14.34 6.75
CA PRO A 202 -2.89 -14.46 7.90
C PRO A 202 -3.78 -13.24 8.10
N VAL A 203 -3.23 -12.03 7.98
CA VAL A 203 -4.01 -10.79 8.12
C VAL A 203 -5.01 -10.64 6.97
N HIS A 204 -4.59 -10.93 5.74
CA HIS A 204 -5.48 -10.91 4.58
C HIS A 204 -6.66 -11.88 4.74
N ALA A 205 -6.40 -13.10 5.22
CA ALA A 205 -7.43 -14.10 5.48
C ALA A 205 -8.36 -13.68 6.64
N PHE A 206 -7.83 -13.09 7.70
CA PHE A 206 -8.62 -12.50 8.78
C PHE A 206 -9.57 -11.43 8.24
N LEU A 207 -9.05 -10.44 7.53
CA LEU A 207 -9.86 -9.34 6.98
C LEU A 207 -10.93 -9.84 6.01
N GLY A 208 -10.64 -10.88 5.22
CA GLY A 208 -11.63 -11.50 4.33
C GLY A 208 -12.80 -12.12 5.07
N ARG A 209 -12.55 -12.83 6.18
CA ARG A 209 -13.63 -13.39 7.01
C ARG A 209 -14.48 -12.29 7.63
N GLU A 210 -13.85 -11.26 8.18
CA GLU A 210 -14.57 -10.17 8.84
C GLU A 210 -15.39 -9.35 7.83
N LEU A 211 -14.84 -9.04 6.65
CA LEU A 211 -15.56 -8.32 5.59
C LEU A 211 -16.69 -9.15 4.97
N ALA A 212 -16.56 -10.48 4.91
CA ALA A 212 -17.63 -11.36 4.46
C ALA A 212 -18.79 -11.42 5.47
N ALA A 213 -18.50 -11.31 6.77
CA ALA A 213 -19.51 -11.29 7.83
C ALA A 213 -20.17 -9.90 7.99
N ASP A 214 -19.38 -8.83 7.87
CA ASP A 214 -19.81 -7.44 7.98
C ASP A 214 -19.09 -6.60 6.90
N PRO A 215 -19.76 -6.22 5.80
CA PRO A 215 -19.12 -5.43 4.74
C PRO A 215 -18.68 -4.03 5.18
N TRP A 216 -19.12 -3.57 6.36
CA TRP A 216 -18.76 -2.29 6.96
C TRP A 216 -17.67 -2.45 8.02
N TYR A 217 -17.06 -3.62 8.13
CA TYR A 217 -16.27 -3.99 9.29
C TYR A 217 -15.11 -3.04 9.61
N LEU A 218 -14.57 -2.42 8.57
CA LEU A 218 -13.43 -1.51 8.61
C LEU A 218 -13.83 -0.02 8.54
N LEU A 219 -15.11 0.28 8.81
CA LEU A 219 -15.63 1.64 8.99
C LEU A 219 -16.02 1.86 10.46
N SER A 220 -15.99 3.11 10.93
CA SER A 220 -16.47 3.45 12.28
C SER A 220 -17.98 3.21 12.46
N ALA A 221 -18.74 3.28 11.37
CA ALA A 221 -20.17 2.99 11.33
C ALA A 221 -20.59 2.60 9.89
N PRO A 222 -21.70 1.86 9.71
CA PRO A 222 -22.31 1.66 8.40
C PRO A 222 -22.64 3.00 7.74
N PRO A 223 -22.40 3.16 6.43
CA PRO A 223 -22.69 4.40 5.74
C PRO A 223 -24.19 4.53 5.43
N GLU A 224 -24.69 5.76 5.43
CA GLU A 224 -26.07 6.06 4.99
C GLU A 224 -26.22 5.90 3.47
N MET A 225 -25.19 6.29 2.72
CA MET A 225 -25.14 6.24 1.26
C MET A 225 -23.80 5.69 0.79
N LEU A 226 -23.78 5.11 -0.40
CA LEU A 226 -22.59 4.62 -1.07
C LEU A 226 -22.38 5.34 -2.40
N VAL A 227 -21.18 5.20 -2.94
CA VAL A 227 -20.81 5.80 -4.22
C VAL A 227 -20.36 4.71 -5.17
N THR A 228 -21.06 4.58 -6.28
CA THR A 228 -20.59 3.82 -7.44
C THR A 228 -19.90 4.76 -8.42
N TYR A 229 -18.91 4.24 -9.15
CA TYR A 229 -18.22 4.99 -10.18
C TYR A 229 -18.26 4.24 -11.50
N ALA A 230 -18.85 4.86 -12.52
CA ALA A 230 -18.93 4.31 -13.86
C ALA A 230 -18.79 5.43 -14.90
N ASN A 231 -18.02 5.18 -15.96
CA ASN A 231 -17.86 6.11 -17.09
C ASN A 231 -17.53 7.56 -16.70
N GLY A 232 -16.70 7.75 -15.67
CA GLY A 232 -16.33 9.10 -15.22
C GLY A 232 -17.25 9.72 -14.18
N VAL A 233 -18.38 9.09 -13.86
CA VAL A 233 -19.46 9.66 -13.03
C VAL A 233 -19.56 8.92 -11.70
N GLU A 234 -19.61 9.69 -10.60
CA GLU A 234 -19.98 9.20 -9.27
C GLU A 234 -21.50 9.23 -9.12
N THR A 235 -22.10 8.15 -8.63
CA THR A 235 -23.54 8.04 -8.37
C THR A 235 -23.79 7.58 -6.94
N LEU A 236 -24.68 8.28 -6.24
CA LEU A 236 -25.12 7.90 -4.90
C LEU A 236 -26.12 6.75 -4.98
N VAL A 237 -25.92 5.72 -4.17
CA VAL A 237 -26.81 4.55 -4.06
C VAL A 237 -27.05 4.18 -2.61
N GLU A 238 -28.21 3.60 -2.31
CA GLU A 238 -28.48 3.12 -0.96
C GLU A 238 -27.75 1.78 -0.69
N PRO A 239 -27.26 1.52 0.53
CA PRO A 239 -26.56 0.27 0.84
C PRO A 239 -27.33 -1.02 0.54
N GLY A 240 -28.66 -1.00 0.65
CA GLY A 240 -29.52 -2.16 0.37
C GLY A 240 -29.53 -2.58 -1.10
N GLU A 241 -29.30 -1.65 -2.02
CA GLU A 241 -29.41 -1.87 -3.48
C GLU A 241 -28.23 -2.67 -4.04
N LEU A 242 -27.06 -2.61 -3.40
CA LEU A 242 -25.86 -3.36 -3.81
C LEU A 242 -25.99 -4.88 -3.71
N SER A 243 -26.95 -5.37 -2.91
CA SER A 243 -27.22 -6.81 -2.76
C SER A 243 -27.81 -7.46 -4.01
N SER A 244 -28.37 -6.67 -4.94
CA SER A 244 -29.05 -7.14 -6.14
C SER A 244 -28.13 -7.40 -7.34
N HIS A 245 -26.87 -6.93 -7.29
CA HIS A 245 -25.92 -6.99 -8.41
C HIS A 245 -24.68 -7.88 -8.17
N ARG A 246 -24.62 -8.60 -7.03
CA ARG A 246 -23.52 -9.50 -6.66
C ARG A 246 -23.91 -11.00 -6.61
N ARG A 247 -24.99 -11.40 -7.30
CA ARG A 247 -25.33 -12.82 -7.52
C ARG A 247 -24.83 -13.31 -8.86
#